data_AF-A0AAW2WPU0-F1
#
_entry.id   AF-A0AAW2WPU0-F1
#
_cell.length_a   1.000
_cell.length_b   1.000
_cell.length_c   1.000
_cell.angle_alpha   90.00
_cell.angle_beta   90.00
_cell.angle_gamma   90.00
#
_symmetry.space_group_name_H-M   'P 1'
#
loop_
_entity.id
_entity.type
_entity.pdbx_description
1 polymer ?
#
loop_
_entity_poly.entity_id
_entity_poly.type
_entity_poly.pdbx_seq_one_letter_code
_entity_poly.pdbx_strand_id
1 'polypeptide(L)'
;MVTNITVDDIHSGDFLVLSKIRGRWGAFETLEKWVTGAYAGHTAVCLRDSEGKLWVAESGHEDEQGEDIIAVLPWDEWWEFELTKDDANPQIALLPLHPDLRAKFNESAAWEYAKSMSGLPYGYHNLIFSWIDTINGNYPAPLDAHLVASVMTVWTQLAPAYAGNMWNEALNKRLGTQNLSLSEIIVEVEKRGSSFGELLAIPEQDNWVYADGKSTSCVAFVFEMYKEAGLFGELASSIQVTEFTIKDAYSLKFFENNSSRLPKWCNDGDTVKLPFCQIRGKYRMELPGYNTMDPYPHMNERCPSLPPKYLRPAGC
;
A
#
# COMPACT_ATOMS: atom_id res chain seq x y z
N MET A 1 -19.10 -3.27 15.21
CA MET A 1 -20.06 -2.15 15.15
C MET A 1 -20.15 -1.74 13.68
N VAL A 2 -21.34 -1.47 13.17
CA VAL A 2 -21.52 -0.85 11.85
C VAL A 2 -22.05 0.55 12.13
N THR A 3 -21.29 1.56 11.75
CA THR A 3 -21.71 2.96 11.89
C THR A 3 -22.75 3.25 10.80
N ASN A 4 -23.79 4.04 11.09
CA ASN A 4 -24.75 4.42 10.06
C ASN A 4 -24.12 5.53 9.20
N ILE A 5 -23.48 5.14 8.11
CA ILE A 5 -22.68 6.03 7.26
C ILE A 5 -23.60 6.84 6.35
N THR A 6 -23.40 8.15 6.33
CA THR A 6 -24.02 9.01 5.30
C THR A 6 -23.04 9.13 4.15
N VAL A 7 -23.32 8.44 3.04
CA VAL A 7 -22.43 8.37 1.86
C VAL A 7 -22.11 9.74 1.30
N ASP A 8 -23.03 10.71 1.37
CA ASP A 8 -22.83 12.10 0.92
C ASP A 8 -21.68 12.83 1.61
N ASP A 9 -21.29 12.41 2.82
CA ASP A 9 -20.16 12.99 3.56
C ASP A 9 -18.79 12.44 3.13
N ILE A 10 -18.75 11.41 2.26
CA ILE A 10 -17.53 10.82 1.73
C ILE A 10 -17.15 11.51 0.41
N HIS A 11 -15.89 11.82 0.20
CA HIS A 11 -15.42 12.62 -0.93
C HIS A 11 -14.36 11.88 -1.74
N SER A 12 -14.16 12.32 -2.98
CA SER A 12 -13.02 11.88 -3.81
C SER A 12 -11.71 12.10 -3.09
N GLY A 13 -10.86 11.08 -3.11
CA GLY A 13 -9.59 11.06 -2.41
C GLY A 13 -9.67 10.70 -0.93
N ASP A 14 -10.86 10.52 -0.32
CA ASP A 14 -10.90 10.00 1.05
C ASP A 14 -10.32 8.58 1.09
N PHE A 15 -9.47 8.32 2.08
CA PHE A 15 -8.65 7.11 2.15
C PHE A 15 -9.31 6.06 3.03
N LEU A 16 -9.34 4.82 2.56
CA LEU A 16 -9.81 3.67 3.33
C LEU A 16 -8.61 2.85 3.78
N VAL A 17 -8.59 2.55 5.07
CA VAL A 17 -7.58 1.71 5.70
C VAL A 17 -8.27 0.50 6.30
N LEU A 18 -7.82 -0.68 5.91
CA LEU A 18 -8.41 -1.95 6.28
C LEU A 18 -7.42 -2.79 7.10
N SER A 19 -7.98 -3.56 8.04
CA SER A 19 -7.24 -4.53 8.84
C SER A 19 -8.08 -5.80 8.98
N LYS A 20 -7.78 -6.82 8.18
CA LYS A 20 -8.34 -8.17 8.25
C LYS A 20 -7.52 -9.04 9.21
N ILE A 21 -8.18 -9.97 9.91
CA ILE A 21 -7.55 -10.76 10.99
C ILE A 21 -7.92 -12.24 10.96
N ARG A 22 -8.64 -12.71 9.94
CA ARG A 22 -9.04 -14.11 9.77
C ARG A 22 -8.74 -14.60 8.34
N GLY A 23 -8.58 -15.91 8.18
CA GLY A 23 -8.44 -16.55 6.87
C GLY A 23 -7.11 -16.24 6.17
N ARG A 24 -7.06 -16.52 4.87
CA ARG A 24 -5.89 -16.26 4.01
C ARG A 24 -5.45 -14.80 4.07
N TRP A 25 -6.39 -13.88 3.89
CA TRP A 25 -6.13 -12.44 3.90
C TRP A 25 -5.70 -11.93 5.28
N GLY A 26 -6.29 -12.41 6.37
CA GLY A 26 -5.81 -12.09 7.71
C GLY A 26 -4.38 -12.55 7.98
N ALA A 27 -3.98 -13.71 7.45
CA ALA A 27 -2.60 -14.20 7.57
C ALA A 27 -1.62 -13.35 6.76
N PHE A 28 -1.97 -13.02 5.51
CA PHE A 28 -1.16 -12.15 4.65
C PHE A 28 -0.98 -10.75 5.27
N GLU A 29 -2.07 -10.12 5.69
CA GLU A 29 -2.00 -8.81 6.34
C GLU A 29 -1.25 -8.84 7.66
N THR A 30 -1.28 -9.95 8.40
CA THR A 30 -0.50 -10.09 9.64
C THR A 30 1.00 -10.06 9.35
N LEU A 31 1.45 -10.68 8.26
CA LEU A 31 2.83 -10.58 7.81
C LEU A 31 3.17 -9.13 7.44
N GLU A 32 2.32 -8.47 6.66
CA GLU A 32 2.53 -7.07 6.27
C GLU A 32 2.63 -6.14 7.48
N LYS A 33 1.71 -6.27 8.45
CA LYS A 33 1.74 -5.53 9.72
C LYS A 33 3.04 -5.77 10.48
N TRP A 34 3.55 -7.00 10.47
CA TRP A 34 4.79 -7.36 11.14
C TRP A 34 6.04 -6.81 10.45
N VAL A 35 6.12 -6.84 9.11
CA VAL A 35 7.29 -6.34 8.37
C VAL A 35 7.32 -4.81 8.28
N THR A 36 6.18 -4.13 8.32
CA THR A 36 6.09 -2.66 8.16
C THR A 36 5.85 -1.90 9.47
N GLY A 37 5.41 -2.60 10.52
CA GLY A 37 4.91 -1.99 11.75
C GLY A 37 3.57 -1.27 11.58
N ALA A 38 2.90 -1.43 10.43
CA ALA A 38 1.53 -0.98 10.24
C ALA A 38 0.56 -1.81 11.09
N TYR A 39 -0.58 -1.22 11.45
CA TYR A 39 -1.67 -1.92 12.15
C TYR A 39 -2.84 -2.24 11.20
N ALA A 40 -2.66 -1.89 9.93
CA ALA A 40 -3.52 -2.14 8.79
C ALA A 40 -2.73 -2.91 7.73
N GLY A 41 -3.43 -3.68 6.91
CA GLY A 41 -2.82 -4.54 5.88
C GLY A 41 -3.49 -4.39 4.51
N HIS A 42 -4.43 -3.47 4.34
CA HIS A 42 -4.94 -3.14 3.02
C HIS A 42 -5.43 -1.70 2.96
N THR A 43 -5.43 -1.12 1.77
CA THR A 43 -5.86 0.26 1.56
C THR A 43 -6.65 0.41 0.26
N ALA A 44 -7.55 1.37 0.25
CA ALA A 44 -8.36 1.75 -0.91
C ALA A 44 -8.63 3.26 -0.90
N VAL A 45 -9.22 3.78 -1.97
CA VAL A 45 -9.57 5.20 -2.08
C VAL A 45 -10.98 5.38 -2.61
N CYS A 46 -11.68 6.36 -2.07
CA CYS A 46 -13.01 6.76 -2.52
C CYS A 46 -12.92 7.73 -3.71
N LEU A 47 -13.80 7.57 -4.70
CA LEU A 47 -13.94 8.47 -5.84
C LEU A 47 -15.41 8.76 -6.12
N ARG A 48 -15.76 10.01 -6.43
CA ARG A 48 -17.08 10.37 -6.95
C ARG A 48 -17.03 10.52 -8.45
N ASP A 49 -17.99 9.94 -9.16
CA ASP A 49 -18.13 10.19 -10.59
C ASP A 49 -18.84 11.52 -10.88
N SER A 50 -18.98 11.86 -12.16
CA SER A 50 -19.65 13.08 -12.61
C SER A 50 -21.14 13.15 -12.26
N GLU A 51 -21.77 12.02 -11.91
CA GLU A 51 -23.16 11.96 -11.43
C GLU A 51 -23.23 12.05 -9.90
N GLY A 52 -22.09 12.13 -9.22
CA GLY A 52 -21.96 12.16 -7.78
C GLY A 52 -22.06 10.79 -7.11
N LYS A 53 -22.07 9.68 -7.85
CA LYS A 53 -22.08 8.33 -7.24
C LYS A 53 -20.71 8.02 -6.66
N LEU A 54 -20.70 7.29 -5.53
CA LEU A 54 -19.47 6.91 -4.84
C LEU A 54 -18.95 5.56 -5.35
N TRP A 55 -17.64 5.52 -5.55
CA TRP A 55 -16.88 4.36 -5.99
C TRP A 55 -15.71 4.13 -5.03
N VAL A 56 -15.27 2.87 -4.93
CA VAL A 56 -14.05 2.47 -4.23
C VAL A 56 -13.08 1.91 -5.26
N ALA A 57 -11.89 2.49 -5.32
CA ALA A 57 -10.80 1.99 -6.13
C ALA A 57 -9.74 1.35 -5.23
N GLU A 58 -9.35 0.12 -5.52
CA GLU A 58 -8.36 -0.63 -4.75
C GLU A 58 -7.49 -1.52 -5.64
N SER A 59 -6.28 -1.82 -5.18
CA SER A 59 -5.43 -2.84 -5.77
C SER A 59 -5.36 -4.03 -4.82
N GLY A 60 -5.70 -5.23 -5.30
CA GLY A 60 -5.74 -6.46 -4.49
C GLY A 60 -7.16 -7.04 -4.35
N HIS A 61 -8.03 -6.74 -5.31
CA HIS A 61 -9.36 -7.32 -5.41
C HIS A 61 -9.28 -8.67 -6.13
N GLU A 62 -9.82 -9.73 -5.54
CA GLU A 62 -9.86 -11.06 -6.15
C GLU A 62 -10.98 -11.11 -7.21
N ASP A 63 -10.63 -11.37 -8.47
CA ASP A 63 -11.60 -11.50 -9.56
C ASP A 63 -12.31 -12.88 -9.59
N GLU A 64 -13.19 -13.09 -10.56
CA GLU A 64 -13.92 -14.38 -10.71
C GLU A 64 -12.99 -15.57 -11.02
N GLN A 65 -11.78 -15.32 -11.48
CA GLN A 65 -10.76 -16.33 -11.79
C GLN A 65 -9.85 -16.60 -10.58
N GLY A 66 -9.96 -15.82 -9.50
CA GLY A 66 -9.13 -15.93 -8.30
C GLY A 66 -7.81 -15.16 -8.39
N GLU A 67 -7.68 -14.25 -9.36
CA GLU A 67 -6.51 -13.40 -9.54
C GLU A 67 -6.69 -12.06 -8.82
N ASP A 68 -5.61 -11.57 -8.22
CA ASP A 68 -5.62 -10.28 -7.53
C ASP A 68 -5.35 -9.14 -8.53
N ILE A 69 -6.36 -8.27 -8.71
CA ILE A 69 -6.34 -7.18 -9.69
C ILE A 69 -6.60 -5.81 -9.04
N ILE A 70 -6.41 -4.77 -9.84
CA ILE A 70 -6.87 -3.42 -9.55
C ILE A 70 -8.32 -3.29 -9.99
N ALA A 71 -9.21 -2.91 -9.07
CA ALA A 71 -10.64 -2.79 -9.32
C ALA A 71 -11.16 -1.40 -8.93
N VAL A 72 -12.20 -0.97 -9.66
CA VAL A 72 -13.00 0.21 -9.32
C VAL A 72 -14.46 -0.21 -9.24
N LEU A 73 -15.00 -0.24 -8.03
CA LEU A 73 -16.30 -0.83 -7.71
C LEU A 73 -17.27 0.24 -7.22
N PRO A 74 -18.57 0.14 -7.55
CA PRO A 74 -19.58 0.97 -6.89
C PRO A 74 -19.52 0.77 -5.38
N TRP A 75 -19.67 1.84 -4.60
CA TRP A 75 -19.64 1.78 -3.14
C TRP A 75 -20.60 0.73 -2.57
N ASP A 76 -21.83 0.66 -3.09
CA ASP A 76 -22.83 -0.29 -2.60
C ASP A 76 -22.41 -1.75 -2.81
N GLU A 77 -21.73 -2.04 -3.92
CA GLU A 77 -21.21 -3.39 -4.21
C GLU A 77 -20.05 -3.74 -3.28
N TRP A 78 -19.06 -2.85 -3.17
CA TRP A 78 -17.91 -3.03 -2.29
C TRP A 78 -18.33 -3.14 -0.82
N TRP A 79 -19.25 -2.28 -0.39
CA TRP A 79 -19.74 -2.26 0.98
C TRP A 79 -20.59 -3.49 1.31
N GLU A 80 -21.47 -3.94 0.41
CA GLU A 80 -22.22 -5.17 0.58
C GLU A 80 -21.29 -6.38 0.70
N PHE A 81 -20.24 -6.45 -0.13
CA PHE A 81 -19.21 -7.49 -0.01
C PHE A 81 -18.56 -7.46 1.37
N GLU A 82 -18.03 -6.30 1.79
CA GLU A 82 -17.37 -6.14 3.09
C GLU A 82 -18.32 -6.50 4.24
N LEU A 83 -19.62 -6.21 4.11
CA LEU A 83 -20.65 -6.50 5.11
C LEU A 83 -20.99 -8.00 5.23
N THR A 84 -21.19 -8.68 4.10
CA THR A 84 -21.86 -10.00 4.06
C THR A 84 -21.02 -11.14 3.52
N LYS A 85 -19.99 -10.85 2.72
CA LYS A 85 -19.15 -11.86 2.06
C LYS A 85 -17.73 -11.91 2.59
N ASP A 86 -17.15 -10.79 3.02
CA ASP A 86 -15.79 -10.79 3.57
C ASP A 86 -15.74 -11.54 4.90
N ASP A 87 -15.19 -12.75 4.83
CA ASP A 87 -15.06 -13.68 5.94
C ASP A 87 -13.74 -13.48 6.71
N ALA A 88 -12.88 -12.55 6.30
CA ALA A 88 -11.61 -12.23 6.92
C ALA A 88 -11.75 -11.34 8.19
N ASN A 89 -12.99 -11.01 8.57
CA ASN A 89 -13.35 -10.15 9.70
C ASN A 89 -12.66 -8.77 9.59
N PRO A 90 -13.07 -7.94 8.62
CA PRO A 90 -12.43 -6.67 8.31
C PRO A 90 -12.76 -5.59 9.35
N GLN A 91 -11.72 -4.86 9.74
CA GLN A 91 -11.81 -3.58 10.45
C GLN A 91 -11.53 -2.49 9.43
N ILE A 92 -12.42 -1.50 9.28
CA ILE A 92 -12.32 -0.50 8.22
C ILE A 92 -12.42 0.89 8.82
N ALA A 93 -11.45 1.74 8.49
CA ALA A 93 -11.43 3.15 8.83
C ALA A 93 -11.41 4.02 7.57
N LEU A 94 -12.25 5.05 7.56
CA LEU A 94 -12.21 6.15 6.61
C LEU A 94 -11.37 7.29 7.21
N LEU A 95 -10.40 7.75 6.43
CA LEU A 95 -9.50 8.86 6.72
C LEU A 95 -9.82 9.97 5.71
N PRO A 96 -10.66 10.96 6.07
CA PRO A 96 -10.99 12.05 5.16
C PRO A 96 -9.75 12.85 4.79
N LEU A 97 -9.62 13.31 3.54
CA LEU A 97 -8.56 14.23 3.17
C LEU A 97 -8.68 15.55 3.93
N HIS A 98 -7.52 16.14 4.25
CA HIS A 98 -7.49 17.49 4.79
C HIS A 98 -8.10 18.48 3.78
N PRO A 99 -8.93 19.45 4.21
CA PRO A 99 -9.62 20.37 3.30
C PRO A 99 -8.69 21.10 2.32
N ASP A 100 -7.49 21.47 2.76
CA ASP A 100 -6.51 22.17 1.91
C ASP A 100 -5.95 21.28 0.78
N LEU A 101 -5.88 19.97 1.00
CA LEU A 101 -5.46 19.01 -0.03
C LEU A 101 -6.64 18.61 -0.91
N ARG A 102 -7.83 18.44 -0.31
CA ARG A 102 -9.07 18.20 -1.07
C ARG A 102 -9.32 19.32 -2.09
N ALA A 103 -9.06 20.57 -1.73
CA ALA A 103 -9.17 21.72 -2.63
C ALA A 103 -8.19 21.69 -3.82
N LYS A 104 -7.09 20.92 -3.73
CA LYS A 104 -6.09 20.74 -4.80
C LYS A 104 -6.29 19.45 -5.59
N PHE A 105 -7.10 18.52 -5.08
CA PHE A 105 -7.28 17.20 -5.66
C PHE A 105 -7.92 17.31 -7.05
N ASN A 106 -7.17 16.97 -8.08
CA ASN A 106 -7.68 16.92 -9.44
C ASN A 106 -8.45 15.60 -9.67
N GLU A 107 -9.77 15.67 -9.49
CA GLU A 107 -10.67 14.52 -9.61
C GLU A 107 -10.65 13.89 -11.02
N SER A 108 -10.51 14.71 -12.07
CA SER A 108 -10.44 14.19 -13.45
C SER A 108 -9.17 13.36 -13.68
N ALA A 109 -8.01 13.86 -13.23
CA ALA A 109 -6.75 13.12 -13.33
C ALA A 109 -6.76 11.85 -12.48
N ALA A 110 -7.35 11.90 -11.28
CA ALA A 110 -7.52 10.72 -10.43
C ALA A 110 -8.34 9.62 -11.12
N TRP A 111 -9.44 10.00 -11.80
CA TRP A 111 -10.26 9.07 -12.58
C TRP A 111 -9.56 8.53 -13.82
N GLU A 112 -8.80 9.36 -14.54
CA GLU A 112 -7.99 8.91 -15.67
C GLU A 112 -6.98 7.84 -15.22
N TYR A 113 -6.28 8.09 -14.11
CA TYR A 113 -5.37 7.13 -13.51
C TYR A 113 -6.10 5.84 -13.09
N ALA A 114 -7.17 5.94 -12.30
CA ALA A 114 -7.94 4.78 -11.83
C ALA A 114 -8.42 3.90 -13.00
N LYS A 115 -8.95 4.51 -14.06
CA LYS A 115 -9.40 3.80 -15.27
C LYS A 115 -8.25 3.16 -16.03
N SER A 116 -7.10 3.82 -16.10
CA SER A 116 -5.92 3.27 -16.80
C SER A 116 -5.35 2.04 -16.10
N MET A 117 -5.55 1.93 -14.79
CA MET A 117 -5.06 0.83 -13.96
C MET A 117 -6.08 -0.28 -13.76
N SER A 118 -7.38 -0.02 -13.94
CA SER A 118 -8.44 -1.00 -13.72
C SER A 118 -8.24 -2.26 -14.58
N GLY A 119 -8.27 -3.43 -13.94
CA GLY A 119 -8.04 -4.74 -14.55
C GLY A 119 -6.56 -5.12 -14.69
N LEU A 120 -5.61 -4.25 -14.29
CA LEU A 120 -4.20 -4.61 -14.25
C LEU A 120 -3.85 -5.41 -12.98
N PRO A 121 -2.72 -6.16 -12.98
CA PRO A 121 -2.35 -7.02 -11.87
C PRO A 121 -2.01 -6.28 -10.56
N TYR A 122 -2.20 -6.96 -9.43
CA TYR A 122 -1.68 -6.52 -8.14
C TYR A 122 -0.14 -6.44 -8.12
N GLY A 123 0.41 -5.43 -7.43
CA GLY A 123 1.85 -5.16 -7.36
C GLY A 123 2.67 -6.11 -6.47
N TYR A 124 2.55 -7.42 -6.65
CA TYR A 124 3.43 -8.37 -5.94
C TYR A 124 4.92 -8.12 -6.23
N HIS A 125 5.24 -7.65 -7.45
CA HIS A 125 6.60 -7.32 -7.89
C HIS A 125 7.25 -6.21 -7.06
N ASN A 126 6.49 -5.23 -6.57
CA ASN A 126 7.01 -4.08 -5.84
C ASN A 126 6.83 -4.19 -4.32
N LEU A 127 5.76 -4.85 -3.87
CA LEU A 127 5.40 -4.91 -2.46
C LEU A 127 6.56 -5.41 -1.57
N ILE A 128 7.24 -6.48 -1.98
CA ILE A 128 8.30 -7.06 -1.15
C ILE A 128 9.47 -6.08 -0.97
N PHE A 129 9.82 -5.29 -1.98
CA PHE A 129 10.97 -4.40 -1.94
C PHE A 129 10.74 -3.17 -1.06
N SER A 130 9.48 -2.73 -0.91
CA SER A 130 9.11 -1.73 0.10
C SER A 130 9.35 -2.20 1.55
N TRP A 131 9.58 -3.50 1.78
CA TRP A 131 9.81 -4.07 3.11
C TRP A 131 11.29 -4.39 3.39
N ILE A 132 12.12 -4.47 2.34
CA ILE A 132 13.54 -4.90 2.40
C ILE A 132 14.47 -3.89 1.72
N ASP A 133 14.17 -2.62 1.95
CA ASP A 133 14.79 -1.44 1.37
C ASP A 133 16.12 -1.02 2.03
N THR A 134 16.58 -1.75 3.06
CA THR A 134 17.90 -1.56 3.66
C THR A 134 18.72 -2.83 3.66
N ILE A 135 20.05 -2.69 3.62
CA ILE A 135 20.99 -3.83 3.54
C ILE A 135 20.82 -4.79 4.73
N ASN A 136 20.59 -4.27 5.94
CA ASN A 136 20.56 -5.06 7.18
C ASN A 136 19.43 -4.68 8.16
N GLY A 137 18.77 -3.53 7.95
CA GLY A 137 17.87 -2.92 8.94
C GLY A 137 16.44 -3.45 8.92
N ASN A 138 16.10 -4.37 8.01
CA ASN A 138 14.78 -5.00 7.91
C ASN A 138 14.77 -6.47 8.39
N TYR A 139 15.91 -7.00 8.87
CA TYR A 139 16.04 -8.42 9.26
C TYR A 139 16.30 -8.60 10.76
N PRO A 140 15.58 -9.50 11.45
CA PRO A 140 15.84 -9.77 12.86
C PRO A 140 17.17 -10.49 13.02
N ALA A 141 18.03 -10.01 13.92
CA ALA A 141 19.32 -10.66 14.19
C ALA A 141 19.13 -12.14 14.62
N PRO A 142 19.95 -13.09 14.13
CA PRO A 142 21.16 -12.91 13.32
C PRO A 142 20.93 -13.00 11.79
N LEU A 143 19.70 -12.84 11.32
CA LEU A 143 19.34 -12.98 9.90
C LEU A 143 19.76 -11.74 9.11
N ASP A 144 20.00 -11.94 7.81
CA ASP A 144 20.36 -10.91 6.84
C ASP A 144 19.74 -11.22 5.45
N ALA A 145 20.14 -10.46 4.43
CA ALA A 145 19.67 -10.63 3.05
C ALA A 145 19.89 -12.05 2.48
N HIS A 146 20.81 -12.86 3.03
CA HIS A 146 21.00 -14.25 2.60
C HIS A 146 19.83 -15.15 2.98
N LEU A 147 19.06 -14.81 4.03
CA LEU A 147 17.80 -15.50 4.31
C LEU A 147 16.80 -15.25 3.17
N VAL A 148 16.67 -14.00 2.72
CA VAL A 148 15.80 -13.64 1.60
C VAL A 148 16.21 -14.41 0.35
N ALA A 149 17.51 -14.44 0.03
CA ALA A 149 18.03 -15.23 -1.09
C ALA A 149 17.68 -16.73 -0.96
N SER A 150 17.77 -17.28 0.25
CA SER A 150 17.45 -18.69 0.53
C SER A 150 15.95 -18.98 0.34
N VAL A 151 15.07 -18.12 0.87
CA VAL A 151 13.62 -18.23 0.71
C VAL A 151 13.23 -18.09 -0.77
N MET A 152 13.74 -17.06 -1.45
CA MET A 152 13.51 -16.85 -2.88
C MET A 152 13.99 -18.06 -3.70
N THR A 153 15.13 -18.66 -3.37
CA THR A 153 15.67 -19.85 -4.07
C THR A 153 14.74 -21.06 -3.90
N VAL A 154 14.33 -21.37 -2.67
CA VAL A 154 13.42 -22.49 -2.40
C VAL A 154 12.08 -22.29 -3.09
N TRP A 155 11.50 -21.09 -3.00
CA TRP A 155 10.20 -20.79 -3.60
C TRP A 155 10.25 -20.81 -5.13
N THR A 156 11.36 -20.34 -5.72
CA THR A 156 11.59 -20.41 -7.18
C THR A 156 11.63 -21.85 -7.68
N GLN A 157 12.10 -22.81 -6.86
CA GLN A 157 12.06 -24.23 -7.23
C GLN A 157 10.68 -24.87 -7.03
N LEU A 158 9.94 -24.45 -6.00
CA LEU A 158 8.63 -25.03 -5.67
C LEU A 158 7.48 -24.49 -6.54
N ALA A 159 7.52 -23.21 -6.91
CA ALA A 159 6.47 -22.52 -7.65
C ALA A 159 7.07 -21.52 -8.67
N PRO A 160 7.72 -22.00 -9.74
CA PRO A 160 8.53 -21.17 -10.64
C PRO A 160 7.76 -20.07 -11.38
N ALA A 161 6.50 -20.31 -11.76
CA ALA A 161 5.67 -19.30 -12.41
C ALA A 161 5.32 -18.13 -11.45
N TYR A 162 5.04 -18.44 -10.19
CA TYR A 162 4.72 -17.45 -9.16
C TYR A 162 5.96 -16.66 -8.72
N ALA A 163 7.09 -17.34 -8.52
CA ALA A 163 8.36 -16.71 -8.15
C ALA A 163 8.91 -15.78 -9.24
N GLY A 164 8.77 -16.15 -10.51
CA GLY A 164 9.13 -15.30 -11.65
C GLY A 164 8.40 -13.96 -11.61
N ASN A 165 7.11 -14.00 -11.24
CA ASN A 165 6.22 -12.85 -11.12
C ASN A 165 6.39 -12.06 -9.80
N MET A 166 7.23 -12.49 -8.86
CA MET A 166 7.36 -11.80 -7.57
C MET A 166 8.66 -11.00 -7.44
N TRP A 167 9.78 -11.49 -7.98
CA TRP A 167 11.07 -10.83 -7.76
C TRP A 167 12.04 -10.90 -8.94
N ASN A 168 11.99 -11.91 -9.82
CA ASN A 168 13.04 -12.06 -10.84
C ASN A 168 13.09 -10.88 -11.81
N GLU A 169 11.95 -10.44 -12.33
CA GLU A 169 11.92 -9.29 -13.24
C GLU A 169 12.33 -8.00 -12.50
N ALA A 170 11.84 -7.81 -11.28
CA ALA A 170 12.16 -6.67 -10.43
C ALA A 170 13.66 -6.58 -10.10
N LEU A 171 14.31 -7.71 -9.81
CA LEU A 171 15.76 -7.81 -9.59
C LEU A 171 16.55 -7.51 -10.87
N ASN A 172 16.07 -8.00 -12.03
CA ASN A 172 16.68 -7.68 -13.32
C ASN A 172 16.60 -6.18 -13.62
N LYS A 173 15.46 -5.53 -13.37
CA LYS A 173 15.32 -4.07 -13.53
C LYS A 173 16.31 -3.30 -12.66
N ARG A 174 16.42 -3.64 -11.37
CA ARG A 174 17.38 -3.06 -10.43
C ARG A 174 18.83 -3.23 -10.89
N LEU A 175 19.15 -4.39 -11.46
CA LEU A 175 20.49 -4.69 -11.99
C LEU A 175 20.73 -4.10 -13.40
N GLY A 176 19.71 -3.58 -14.07
CA GLY A 176 19.80 -3.16 -15.48
C GLY A 176 20.07 -4.32 -16.44
N THR A 177 19.57 -5.51 -16.12
CA THR A 177 19.65 -6.73 -16.96
C THR A 177 18.27 -7.19 -17.40
N GLN A 178 18.20 -8.22 -18.23
CA GLN A 178 16.95 -8.83 -18.67
C GLN A 178 17.09 -10.35 -18.68
N ASN A 179 16.04 -11.06 -18.26
CA ASN A 179 15.90 -12.52 -18.37
C ASN A 179 17.01 -13.34 -17.67
N LEU A 180 17.75 -12.75 -16.73
CA LEU A 180 18.63 -13.54 -15.86
C LEU A 180 17.80 -14.29 -14.82
N SER A 181 18.10 -15.56 -14.60
CA SER A 181 17.60 -16.33 -13.46
C SER A 181 18.16 -15.77 -12.15
N LEU A 182 17.54 -16.09 -11.01
CA LEU A 182 18.01 -15.65 -9.69
C LEU A 182 19.49 -16.01 -9.43
N SER A 183 19.93 -17.21 -9.81
CA SER A 183 21.34 -17.61 -9.65
C SER A 183 22.28 -16.79 -10.53
N GLU A 184 21.86 -16.46 -11.76
CA GLU A 184 22.64 -15.60 -12.65
C GLU A 184 22.69 -14.16 -12.15
N ILE A 185 21.58 -13.64 -11.60
CA ILE A 185 21.52 -12.34 -10.95
C ILE A 185 22.54 -12.26 -9.81
N ILE A 186 22.54 -13.24 -8.90
CA ILE A 186 23.47 -13.25 -7.75
C ILE A 186 24.93 -13.23 -8.24
N VAL A 187 25.27 -14.06 -9.22
CA VAL A 187 26.61 -14.09 -9.82
C VAL A 187 26.97 -12.78 -10.50
N GLU A 188 26.03 -12.16 -11.21
CA GLU A 188 26.25 -10.89 -11.92
C GLU A 188 26.43 -9.71 -10.96
N VAL A 189 25.70 -9.70 -9.84
CA VAL A 189 25.88 -8.72 -8.74
C VAL A 189 27.30 -8.78 -8.19
N GLU A 190 27.80 -9.99 -7.89
CA GLU A 190 29.16 -10.18 -7.39
C GLU A 190 30.22 -9.76 -8.43
N LYS A 191 30.02 -10.09 -9.72
CA LYS A 191 30.92 -9.65 -10.81
C LYS A 191 31.02 -8.13 -10.92
N ARG A 192 29.95 -7.41 -10.57
CA ARG A 192 29.91 -5.94 -10.56
C ARG A 192 30.43 -5.33 -9.27
N GLY A 193 30.93 -6.15 -8.34
CA GLY A 193 31.50 -5.68 -7.08
C GLY A 193 30.46 -5.15 -6.08
N SER A 194 29.20 -5.58 -6.20
CA SER A 194 28.12 -5.25 -5.28
C SER A 194 27.64 -6.51 -4.54
N SER A 195 26.73 -6.34 -3.58
CA SER A 195 26.13 -7.42 -2.79
C SER A 195 24.64 -7.59 -3.09
N PHE A 196 24.09 -8.77 -2.80
CA PHE A 196 22.66 -9.00 -2.98
C PHE A 196 21.80 -8.05 -2.12
N GLY A 197 22.24 -7.71 -0.90
CA GLY A 197 21.56 -6.73 -0.06
C GLY A 197 21.55 -5.31 -0.66
N GLU A 198 22.64 -4.89 -1.31
CA GLU A 198 22.67 -3.62 -2.05
C GLU A 198 21.74 -3.64 -3.27
N LEU A 199 21.63 -4.77 -3.97
CA LEU A 199 20.67 -4.92 -5.07
C LEU A 199 19.23 -4.78 -4.56
N LEU A 200 18.89 -5.46 -3.45
CA LEU A 200 17.55 -5.40 -2.84
C LEU A 200 17.18 -3.97 -2.40
N ALA A 201 18.16 -3.22 -1.88
CA ALA A 201 17.99 -1.84 -1.42
C ALA A 201 17.95 -0.78 -2.54
N ILE A 202 17.95 -1.17 -3.81
CA ILE A 202 17.68 -0.24 -4.91
C ILE A 202 16.18 0.07 -4.92
N PRO A 203 15.77 1.35 -4.78
CA PRO A 203 14.36 1.70 -4.72
C PRO A 203 13.60 1.30 -5.98
N GLU A 204 12.42 0.72 -5.80
CA GLU A 204 11.44 0.56 -6.86
C GLU A 204 11.10 1.94 -7.46
N GLN A 205 10.78 1.97 -8.75
CA GLN A 205 10.41 3.21 -9.42
C GLN A 205 8.95 3.12 -9.90
N ASP A 206 8.16 4.14 -9.62
CA ASP A 206 6.73 4.21 -9.97
C ASP A 206 6.47 4.04 -11.49
N ASN A 207 7.48 4.33 -12.32
CA ASN A 207 7.39 4.22 -13.77
C ASN A 207 7.84 2.85 -14.34
N TRP A 208 8.25 1.92 -13.50
CA TRP A 208 8.61 0.58 -13.95
C TRP A 208 7.36 -0.19 -14.39
N VAL A 209 7.47 -0.83 -15.56
CA VAL A 209 6.42 -1.65 -16.16
C VAL A 209 6.97 -3.06 -16.33
N TYR A 210 6.22 -4.04 -15.85
CA TYR A 210 6.58 -5.45 -15.87
C TYR A 210 6.02 -6.16 -17.10
N ALA A 211 6.42 -7.41 -17.33
CA ALA A 211 5.98 -8.18 -18.50
C ALA A 211 4.46 -8.42 -18.53
N ASP A 212 3.81 -8.43 -17.37
CA ASP A 212 2.37 -8.52 -17.17
C ASP A 212 1.66 -7.14 -17.11
N GLY A 213 2.41 -6.06 -17.29
CA GLY A 213 1.89 -4.69 -17.36
C GLY A 213 2.36 -3.81 -16.20
N LYS A 214 1.68 -2.68 -16.01
CA LYS A 214 1.89 -1.85 -14.83
C LYS A 214 1.17 -2.51 -13.65
N SER A 215 1.81 -2.57 -12.50
CA SER A 215 1.25 -3.18 -11.30
C SER A 215 1.64 -2.36 -10.08
N THR A 216 0.74 -2.23 -9.12
CA THR A 216 0.93 -1.40 -7.91
C THR A 216 0.34 -2.13 -6.71
N SER A 217 1.01 -2.12 -5.57
CA SER A 217 0.41 -2.57 -4.30
C SER A 217 -0.80 -1.71 -3.93
N CYS A 218 -1.58 -2.12 -2.91
CA CYS A 218 -2.76 -1.39 -2.47
C CYS A 218 -2.46 0.09 -2.16
N VAL A 219 -1.38 0.34 -1.41
CA VAL A 219 -0.98 1.69 -1.00
C VAL A 219 -0.32 2.47 -2.13
N ALA A 220 0.54 1.83 -2.93
CA ALA A 220 1.17 2.47 -4.07
C ALA A 220 0.11 2.92 -5.09
N PHE A 221 -0.93 2.12 -5.32
CA PHE A 221 -2.04 2.48 -6.21
C PHE A 221 -2.70 3.80 -5.78
N VAL A 222 -3.07 3.93 -4.51
CA VAL A 222 -3.71 5.14 -3.99
C VAL A 222 -2.77 6.35 -4.05
N PHE A 223 -1.51 6.15 -3.72
CA PHE A 223 -0.55 7.26 -3.64
C PHE A 223 -0.02 7.69 -5.01
N GLU A 224 0.02 6.81 -6.00
CA GLU A 224 0.21 7.19 -7.41
C GLU A 224 -0.99 8.01 -7.89
N MET A 225 -2.21 7.62 -7.54
CA MET A 225 -3.40 8.43 -7.82
C MET A 225 -3.29 9.82 -7.19
N TYR A 226 -2.78 9.93 -5.97
CA TYR A 226 -2.55 11.23 -5.32
C TYR A 226 -1.46 12.05 -6.02
N LYS A 227 -0.43 11.41 -6.59
CA LYS A 227 0.57 12.08 -7.43
C LYS A 227 -0.08 12.64 -8.70
N GLU A 228 -0.85 11.83 -9.42
CA GLU A 228 -1.56 12.25 -10.63
C GLU A 228 -2.62 13.33 -10.34
N ALA A 229 -3.28 13.24 -9.19
CA ALA A 229 -4.24 14.23 -8.70
C ALA A 229 -3.57 15.52 -8.19
N GLY A 230 -2.23 15.60 -8.18
CA GLY A 230 -1.47 16.80 -7.85
C GLY A 230 -1.20 17.04 -6.36
N LEU A 231 -1.49 16.08 -5.47
CA LEU A 231 -1.35 16.28 -4.02
C LEU A 231 0.11 16.42 -3.56
N PHE A 232 1.05 15.84 -4.29
CA PHE A 232 2.49 15.94 -3.99
C PHE A 232 3.16 17.19 -4.55
N GLY A 233 2.49 17.94 -5.44
CA GLY A 233 3.04 19.16 -6.05
C GLY A 233 4.45 18.94 -6.64
N GLU A 234 5.39 19.81 -6.29
CA GLU A 234 6.78 19.76 -6.76
C GLU A 234 7.54 18.51 -6.29
N LEU A 235 7.10 17.84 -5.22
CA LEU A 235 7.74 16.63 -4.70
C LEU A 235 7.43 15.39 -5.53
N ALA A 236 6.43 15.44 -6.41
CA ALA A 236 5.94 14.27 -7.15
C ALA A 236 7.05 13.55 -7.95
N SER A 237 8.01 14.28 -8.52
CA SER A 237 9.12 13.68 -9.28
C SER A 237 10.24 13.11 -8.40
N SER A 238 10.22 13.37 -7.10
CA SER A 238 11.28 12.99 -6.14
C SER A 238 10.85 11.94 -5.12
N ILE A 239 9.61 11.44 -5.23
CA ILE A 239 9.05 10.44 -4.33
C ILE A 239 8.64 9.23 -5.16
N GLN A 240 9.12 8.05 -4.79
CA GLN A 240 8.64 6.77 -5.32
C GLN A 240 7.62 6.20 -4.34
N VAL A 241 6.34 6.29 -4.67
CA VAL A 241 5.27 5.79 -3.78
C VAL A 241 5.18 4.26 -3.81
N THR A 242 5.82 3.60 -4.76
CA THR A 242 6.06 2.15 -4.72
C THR A 242 6.90 1.70 -3.54
N GLU A 243 7.65 2.61 -2.91
CA GLU A 243 8.42 2.34 -1.68
C GLU A 243 7.58 2.58 -0.40
N PHE A 244 6.33 3.03 -0.52
CA PHE A 244 5.52 3.33 0.65
C PHE A 244 4.92 2.07 1.23
N THR A 245 5.01 1.92 2.55
CA THR A 245 4.17 0.99 3.30
C THR A 245 2.85 1.65 3.70
N ILE A 246 1.87 0.86 4.13
CA ILE A 246 0.60 1.38 4.67
C ILE A 246 0.85 2.32 5.86
N LYS A 247 1.87 2.03 6.69
CA LYS A 247 2.25 2.90 7.80
C LYS A 247 2.70 4.27 7.34
N ASP A 248 3.50 4.32 6.29
CA ASP A 248 3.98 5.59 5.74
C ASP A 248 2.84 6.43 5.21
N ALA A 249 1.91 5.79 4.49
CA ALA A 249 0.73 6.42 3.94
C ALA A 249 -0.13 7.10 5.01
N TYR A 250 -0.63 6.37 6.01
CA TYR A 250 -1.50 6.99 7.02
C TYR A 250 -0.75 7.96 7.96
N SER A 251 0.58 7.92 7.98
CA SER A 251 1.40 8.84 8.78
C SER A 251 1.57 10.21 8.13
N LEU A 252 1.33 10.33 6.83
CA LEU A 252 1.40 11.60 6.12
C LEU A 252 0.33 12.57 6.57
N LYS A 253 0.66 13.86 6.56
CA LYS A 253 -0.23 14.99 6.88
C LYS A 253 -1.29 15.26 5.81
N PHE A 254 -1.82 14.19 5.22
CA PHE A 254 -2.75 14.23 4.12
C PHE A 254 -4.21 14.26 4.59
N PHE A 255 -4.45 13.83 5.82
CA PHE A 255 -5.78 13.55 6.32
C PHE A 255 -6.26 14.62 7.30
N GLU A 256 -7.55 14.60 7.60
CA GLU A 256 -8.15 15.51 8.57
C GLU A 256 -7.52 15.33 9.96
N ASN A 257 -7.12 16.43 10.59
CA ASN A 257 -6.55 16.45 11.94
C ASN A 257 -7.45 17.15 12.97
N ASN A 258 -8.53 17.79 12.51
CA ASN A 258 -9.51 18.48 13.32
C ASN A 258 -10.79 17.64 13.40
N SER A 259 -10.98 16.99 14.55
CA SER A 259 -12.13 16.13 14.82
C SER A 259 -13.49 16.82 14.69
N SER A 260 -13.56 18.16 14.77
CA SER A 260 -14.81 18.91 14.55
C SER A 260 -15.24 18.98 13.07
N ARG A 261 -14.33 18.66 12.13
CA ARG A 261 -14.59 18.60 10.69
C ARG A 261 -14.89 17.20 10.17
N LEU A 262 -14.72 16.18 11.02
CA LEU A 262 -15.12 14.82 10.67
C LEU A 262 -16.65 14.74 10.49
N PRO A 263 -17.15 13.82 9.63
CA PRO A 263 -18.58 13.61 9.46
C PRO A 263 -19.31 13.40 10.78
N LYS A 264 -20.58 13.83 10.89
CA LYS A 264 -21.30 13.78 12.19
C LYS A 264 -21.49 12.36 12.72
N TRP A 265 -21.62 11.39 11.81
CA TRP A 265 -21.73 9.97 12.16
C TRP A 265 -20.39 9.37 12.62
N CYS A 266 -19.27 10.06 12.39
CA CYS A 266 -17.94 9.61 12.79
C CYS A 266 -17.80 9.62 14.31
N ASN A 267 -17.42 8.49 14.89
CA ASN A 267 -17.40 8.26 16.34
C ASN A 267 -18.77 8.44 17.04
N ASP A 268 -19.88 8.51 16.29
CA ASP A 268 -21.21 8.66 16.89
C ASP A 268 -21.57 7.39 17.67
N GLY A 269 -21.97 7.56 18.93
CA GLY A 269 -22.24 6.45 19.84
C GLY A 269 -21.02 5.67 20.33
N ASP A 270 -19.78 6.04 19.98
CA ASP A 270 -18.57 5.46 20.60
C ASP A 270 -18.16 6.27 21.85
N THR A 271 -17.71 5.55 22.86
CA THR A 271 -17.13 6.09 24.09
C THR A 271 -15.73 6.67 23.88
N VAL A 272 -15.05 6.29 22.80
CA VAL A 272 -13.72 6.79 22.44
C VAL A 272 -13.79 7.50 21.11
N LYS A 273 -13.25 8.71 21.07
CA LYS A 273 -13.14 9.50 19.84
C LYS A 273 -11.80 9.23 19.18
N LEU A 274 -11.84 8.53 18.05
CA LEU A 274 -10.68 8.35 17.18
C LEU A 274 -10.45 9.62 16.34
N PRO A 275 -9.21 9.89 15.92
CA PRO A 275 -8.90 11.03 15.04
C PRO A 275 -9.37 10.81 13.58
N PHE A 276 -9.92 9.63 13.29
CA PHE A 276 -10.47 9.21 12.00
C PHE A 276 -11.80 8.46 12.24
N CYS A 277 -12.45 8.00 11.17
CA CYS A 277 -13.78 7.38 11.24
C CYS A 277 -13.71 5.88 11.05
N GLN A 278 -13.75 5.11 12.14
CA GLN A 278 -13.92 3.67 12.02
C GLN A 278 -15.38 3.34 11.62
N ILE A 279 -15.54 2.77 10.43
CA ILE A 279 -16.85 2.51 9.81
C ILE A 279 -17.30 1.04 9.94
N ARG A 280 -16.35 0.12 10.12
CA ARG A 280 -16.61 -1.31 10.35
C ARG A 280 -15.59 -1.91 11.30
N GLY A 281 -15.98 -3.02 11.93
CA GLY A 281 -15.09 -3.89 12.69
C GLY A 281 -15.58 -4.12 14.12
N LYS A 282 -15.14 -5.24 14.70
CA LYS A 282 -15.40 -5.56 16.12
C LYS A 282 -14.38 -4.91 17.04
N TYR A 283 -13.15 -4.76 16.56
CA TYR A 283 -12.01 -4.26 17.31
C TYR A 283 -11.72 -2.82 16.93
N ARG A 284 -11.35 -2.01 17.92
CA ARG A 284 -10.93 -0.63 17.68
C ARG A 284 -9.63 -0.61 16.89
N MET A 285 -9.60 0.14 15.80
CA MET A 285 -8.39 0.36 15.03
C MET A 285 -7.50 1.39 15.71
N GLU A 286 -6.20 1.15 15.63
CA GLU A 286 -5.16 2.11 15.99
C GLU A 286 -4.27 2.31 14.76
N LEU A 287 -3.89 3.55 14.48
CA LEU A 287 -2.99 3.91 13.38
C LEU A 287 -1.79 4.68 13.98
N PRO A 288 -0.75 3.98 14.46
CA PRO A 288 0.36 4.62 15.17
C PRO A 288 1.14 5.59 14.29
N GLY A 289 1.18 6.87 14.67
CA GLY A 289 1.83 7.91 13.84
C GLY A 289 0.90 8.57 12.84
N TYR A 290 -0.42 8.28 12.90
CA TYR A 290 -1.44 8.93 12.07
C TYR A 290 -1.23 10.45 11.95
N ASN A 291 -1.10 10.92 10.71
CA ASN A 291 -1.13 12.35 10.38
C ASN A 291 -0.02 13.18 11.06
N THR A 292 1.20 12.62 11.18
CA THR A 292 2.32 13.23 11.90
C THR A 292 3.44 13.78 11.02
N MET A 293 3.51 13.41 9.74
CA MET A 293 4.67 13.70 8.88
C MET A 293 4.33 14.50 7.62
N ASP A 294 5.16 15.48 7.31
CA ASP A 294 5.11 16.18 6.03
C ASP A 294 5.89 15.36 4.97
N PRO A 295 5.45 15.34 3.70
CA PRO A 295 6.20 14.69 2.63
C PRO A 295 7.53 15.42 2.38
N TYR A 296 8.56 14.67 2.00
CA TYR A 296 9.88 15.20 1.64
C TYR A 296 10.53 14.36 0.52
N PRO A 297 11.55 14.88 -0.20
CA PRO A 297 12.19 14.15 -1.30
C PRO A 297 12.84 12.84 -0.84
N HIS A 298 12.72 11.78 -1.64
CA HIS A 298 13.29 10.45 -1.38
C HIS A 298 12.80 9.79 -0.08
N MET A 299 11.58 10.15 0.35
CA MET A 299 10.93 9.56 1.52
C MET A 299 10.73 8.05 1.34
N ASN A 300 11.02 7.28 2.40
CA ASN A 300 10.84 5.83 2.51
C ASN A 300 11.73 4.95 1.61
N GLU A 301 12.69 5.50 0.88
CA GLU A 301 13.54 4.70 -0.02
C GLU A 301 14.61 3.85 0.72
N ARG A 302 14.87 4.11 2.01
CA ARG A 302 15.98 3.53 2.80
C ARG A 302 15.67 3.41 4.29
N CYS A 303 14.48 2.94 4.61
CA CYS A 303 13.90 3.04 5.94
C CYS A 303 13.74 1.71 6.66
N PRO A 304 14.56 1.46 7.70
CA PRO A 304 14.51 0.18 8.39
C PRO A 304 13.16 0.01 9.07
N SER A 305 12.59 -1.19 8.93
CA SER A 305 11.39 -1.57 9.65
C SER A 305 11.63 -2.88 10.40
N LEU A 306 11.74 -2.79 11.73
CA LEU A 306 11.92 -3.96 12.58
C LEU A 306 11.13 -3.88 13.90
N PRO A 307 10.45 -4.97 14.27
CA PRO A 307 9.85 -5.09 15.59
C PRO A 307 10.89 -5.07 16.71
N PRO A 308 10.49 -4.73 17.95
CA PRO A 308 9.15 -4.32 18.35
C PRO A 308 8.91 -2.81 18.21
N LYS A 309 9.96 -2.02 17.94
CA LYS A 309 9.89 -0.56 18.04
C LYS A 309 9.58 0.13 16.71
N TYR A 310 9.89 -0.50 15.58
CA TYR A 310 9.75 0.08 14.25
C TYR A 310 10.31 1.50 14.18
N LEU A 311 11.56 1.63 14.66
CA LEU A 311 12.25 2.90 14.75
C LEU A 311 12.42 3.48 13.35
N ARG A 312 12.01 4.74 13.20
CA ARG A 312 12.18 5.53 11.99
C ARG A 312 13.34 6.52 12.20
N PRO A 313 14.55 6.26 11.67
CA PRO A 313 15.71 7.15 11.83
C PRO A 313 15.49 8.48 11.11
N ALA A 314 16.26 9.52 11.42
CA ALA A 314 16.16 10.78 10.68
C ALA A 314 16.54 10.59 9.20
N GLY A 315 15.75 11.16 8.29
CA GLY A 315 15.86 10.92 6.84
C GLY A 315 15.02 9.74 6.36
N CYS A 316 14.43 9.02 7.32
CA CYS A 316 13.11 8.45 7.24
C CYS A 316 12.13 9.44 7.93
#